data_AF-A0A428H173-F1
#
_entry.id   AF-A0A428H173-F1
#
_cell.length_a   1.000
_cell.length_b   1.000
_cell.length_c   1.000
_cell.angle_alpha   90.00
_cell.angle_beta   90.00
_cell.angle_gamma   90.00
#
_symmetry.space_group_name_H-M   'P 1'
#
loop_
_entity.id
_entity.type
_entity.pdbx_description
1 polymer ?
#
loop_
_entity_poly.entity_id
_entity_poly.type
_entity_poly.pdbx_seq_one_letter_code
_entity_poly.pdbx_strand_id
1 'polypeptide(L)'
;MRSILALYITLMPVILAGVLNMIFCKSSLLEAAYRPMDAGLVLKDGKRLFGANKTWKGFFGMIVWGALAQILWGLLLKSIPTLEKLHLVYAFYENTVLFNLVLGALLGLAYVLFELPNSFIKRRLKIKEGKTAENGWKWTFIWIDQIDSLIGCIIFLLFYIPLSWQQMLGILILGAGTHLGVNRLLYWAKLRKNRM
;
A
#
# COMPACT_ATOMS: atom_id res chain seq x y z
N MET A 1 -24.43 -2.94 3.73
CA MET A 1 -23.53 -4.02 4.21
C MET A 1 -22.80 -4.75 3.08
N ARG A 2 -23.47 -5.30 2.06
CA ARG A 2 -22.81 -6.04 0.95
C ARG A 2 -21.74 -5.22 0.23
N SER A 3 -21.97 -3.94 -0.03
CA SER A 3 -21.00 -3.07 -0.72
C SER A 3 -19.72 -2.83 0.09
N ILE A 4 -19.81 -2.65 1.41
CA ILE A 4 -18.63 -2.47 2.27
C ILE A 4 -17.81 -3.75 2.32
N LEU A 5 -18.47 -4.90 2.44
CA LEU A 5 -17.81 -6.20 2.44
C LEU A 5 -17.08 -6.46 1.12
N ALA A 6 -17.68 -6.13 -0.02
CA ALA A 6 -17.04 -6.22 -1.34
C ALA A 6 -15.75 -5.38 -1.43
N LEU A 7 -15.78 -4.15 -0.90
CA LEU A 7 -14.59 -3.29 -0.87
C LEU A 7 -13.49 -3.90 -0.01
N TYR A 8 -13.80 -4.38 1.20
CA TYR A 8 -12.81 -5.05 2.05
C TYR A 8 -12.26 -6.32 1.42
N ILE A 9 -13.11 -7.17 0.85
CA ILE A 9 -12.69 -8.38 0.14
C ILE A 9 -11.72 -8.03 -1.00
N THR A 10 -11.97 -6.94 -1.71
CA THR A 10 -11.11 -6.49 -2.82
C THR A 10 -9.80 -5.88 -2.33
N LEU A 11 -9.81 -5.17 -1.19
CA LEU A 11 -8.62 -4.51 -0.63
C LEU A 11 -7.73 -5.42 0.21
N MET A 12 -8.26 -6.55 0.69
CA MET A 12 -7.58 -7.45 1.62
C MET A 12 -6.17 -7.86 1.15
N PRO A 13 -5.93 -8.20 -0.13
CA PRO A 13 -4.60 -8.54 -0.61
C PRO A 13 -3.58 -7.41 -0.44
N VAL A 14 -3.97 -6.16 -0.73
CA VAL A 14 -3.08 -4.99 -0.57
C VAL A 14 -2.79 -4.72 0.90
N ILE A 15 -3.78 -4.86 1.77
CA ILE A 15 -3.61 -4.72 3.24
C ILE A 15 -2.61 -5.77 3.75
N LEU A 16 -2.80 -7.03 3.39
CA LEU A 16 -1.92 -8.14 3.76
C LEU A 16 -0.50 -7.92 3.23
N ALA A 17 -0.37 -7.52 1.96
CA ALA A 17 0.91 -7.20 1.35
C ALA A 17 1.65 -6.08 2.07
N GLY A 18 0.95 -5.01 2.46
CA GLY A 18 1.53 -3.89 3.22
C GLY A 18 2.08 -4.34 4.58
N VAL A 19 1.32 -5.17 5.32
CA VAL A 19 1.76 -5.74 6.60
C VAL A 19 2.98 -6.65 6.41
N LEU A 20 2.90 -7.58 5.46
CA LEU A 20 3.99 -8.53 5.17
C LEU A 20 5.26 -7.80 4.72
N ASN A 21 5.13 -6.79 3.86
CA ASN A 21 6.26 -5.98 3.41
C ASN A 21 6.90 -5.19 4.55
N MET A 22 6.12 -4.71 5.52
CA MET A 22 6.66 -4.04 6.71
C MET A 22 7.46 -5.00 7.60
N ILE A 23 6.95 -6.22 7.82
CA ILE A 23 7.66 -7.28 8.55
C ILE A 23 8.94 -7.65 7.79
N PHE A 24 8.84 -7.84 6.48
CA PHE A 24 9.97 -8.16 5.62
C PHE A 24 11.07 -7.09 5.67
N CYS A 25 10.71 -5.81 5.60
CA CYS A 25 11.65 -4.69 5.71
C CYS A 25 12.41 -4.67 7.04
N LYS A 26 11.83 -5.21 8.12
CA LYS A 26 12.44 -5.30 9.46
C LYS A 26 13.24 -6.57 9.71
N SER A 27 12.99 -7.61 8.92
CA SER A 27 13.74 -8.86 9.00
C SER A 27 15.15 -8.71 8.44
N SER A 28 16.07 -9.61 8.81
CA SER A 28 17.42 -9.71 8.22
C SER A 28 17.41 -10.32 6.81
N LEU A 29 16.26 -10.84 6.34
CA LEU A 29 16.15 -11.43 5.00
C LEU A 29 16.46 -10.38 3.93
N LEU A 30 17.34 -10.69 2.99
CA LEU A 30 17.74 -9.77 1.90
C LEU A 30 18.20 -8.39 2.39
N GLU A 31 18.90 -8.32 3.53
CA GLU A 31 19.42 -7.07 4.09
C GLU A 31 20.31 -6.30 3.10
N ALA A 32 21.04 -6.99 2.23
CA ALA A 32 21.81 -6.37 1.15
C ALA A 32 20.98 -5.47 0.22
N ALA A 33 19.67 -5.75 0.07
CA ALA A 33 18.74 -4.95 -0.73
C ALA A 33 18.13 -3.77 0.05
N TYR A 34 18.39 -3.64 1.36
CA TYR A 34 17.96 -2.50 2.18
C TYR A 34 18.85 -1.28 1.88
N ARG A 35 18.78 -0.82 0.63
CA ARG A 35 19.52 0.34 0.13
C ARG A 35 18.52 1.42 -0.29
N PRO A 36 18.73 2.69 0.08
CA PRO A 36 17.87 3.78 -0.36
C PRO A 36 17.81 3.85 -1.89
N MET A 37 16.61 3.99 -2.44
CA MET A 37 16.39 4.07 -3.89
C MET A 37 17.01 5.33 -4.51
N ASP A 38 17.14 6.40 -3.71
CA ASP A 38 17.80 7.63 -4.16
C ASP A 38 19.34 7.58 -4.06
N ALA A 39 19.93 6.47 -3.61
CA ALA A 39 21.37 6.31 -3.43
C ALA A 39 22.06 7.44 -2.62
N GLY A 40 21.32 8.14 -1.74
CA GLY A 40 21.86 9.27 -0.99
C GLY A 40 21.80 10.62 -1.72
N LEU A 41 21.23 10.67 -2.93
CA LEU A 41 21.17 11.88 -3.76
C LEU A 41 20.54 13.06 -3.00
N VAL A 42 21.31 14.15 -2.92
CA VAL A 42 20.89 15.44 -2.36
C VAL A 42 20.68 16.42 -3.51
N LEU A 43 19.51 17.06 -3.54
CA LEU A 43 19.17 18.04 -4.57
C LEU A 43 19.72 19.43 -4.22
N LYS A 44 19.57 20.39 -5.14
CA LYS A 44 20.06 21.77 -4.99
C LYS A 44 19.53 22.49 -3.74
N ASP A 45 18.40 22.05 -3.20
CA ASP A 45 17.81 22.59 -1.95
C ASP A 45 18.45 22.02 -0.67
N GLY A 46 19.49 21.19 -0.80
CA GLY A 46 20.19 20.54 0.32
C GLY A 46 19.40 19.42 0.97
N LYS A 47 18.36 18.89 0.30
CA LYS A 47 17.51 17.81 0.82
C LYS A 47 17.57 16.56 -0.07
N ARG A 48 17.39 15.40 0.54
CA ARG A 48 17.34 14.09 -0.14
C ARG A 48 16.21 14.04 -1.18
N LEU A 49 16.35 13.24 -2.24
CA LEU A 49 15.28 13.04 -3.22
C LEU A 49 14.05 12.39 -2.56
N PHE A 50 14.21 11.21 -1.95
CA PHE A 50 13.12 10.48 -1.27
C PHE A 50 13.39 10.30 0.23
N GLY A 51 14.65 10.12 0.62
CA GLY A 51 15.06 9.81 2.00
C GLY A 51 15.38 8.32 2.22
N ALA A 52 16.02 8.02 3.34
CA ALA A 52 16.62 6.70 3.59
C ALA A 52 15.61 5.55 3.70
N ASN A 53 14.37 5.84 4.12
CA ASN A 53 13.34 4.82 4.34
C ASN A 53 12.69 4.29 3.04
N LYS A 54 12.96 4.91 1.89
CA LYS A 54 12.47 4.43 0.60
C LYS A 54 13.55 3.55 -0.02
N THR A 55 13.46 2.25 0.25
CA THR A 55 14.49 1.26 -0.12
C THR A 55 14.04 0.33 -1.25
N TRP A 56 15.00 -0.21 -1.99
CA TRP A 56 14.73 -1.24 -3.01
C TRP A 56 14.11 -2.51 -2.41
N LYS A 57 14.55 -2.90 -1.20
CA LYS A 57 13.93 -4.01 -0.44
C LYS A 57 12.44 -3.80 -0.23
N GLY A 58 12.03 -2.61 0.23
CA GLY A 58 10.60 -2.31 0.41
C GLY A 58 9.84 -2.21 -0.90
N PHE A 59 10.48 -1.70 -1.95
CA PHE A 59 9.89 -1.57 -3.29
C PHE A 59 9.56 -2.93 -3.90
N PHE A 60 10.57 -3.78 -4.08
CA PHE A 60 10.35 -5.12 -4.63
C PHE A 60 9.58 -6.02 -3.68
N GLY A 61 9.76 -5.85 -2.37
CA GLY A 61 8.98 -6.54 -1.35
C GLY A 61 7.48 -6.30 -1.52
N MET A 62 7.04 -5.05 -1.75
CA MET A 62 5.62 -4.76 -1.95
C MET A 62 5.03 -5.46 -3.19
N ILE A 63 5.79 -5.52 -4.28
CA ILE A 63 5.36 -6.19 -5.52
C ILE A 63 5.22 -7.70 -5.28
N VAL A 64 6.23 -8.33 -4.68
CA VAL A 64 6.25 -9.77 -4.41
C VAL A 64 5.16 -10.15 -3.41
N TRP A 65 5.06 -9.45 -2.28
CA TRP A 65 4.04 -9.70 -1.28
C TRP A 65 2.63 -9.37 -1.79
N GLY A 66 2.48 -8.38 -2.68
CA GLY A 66 1.24 -8.11 -3.39
C GLY A 66 0.78 -9.30 -4.23
N ALA A 67 1.67 -9.83 -5.06
CA ALA A 67 1.41 -10.99 -5.90
C ALA A 67 1.04 -12.23 -5.07
N LEU A 68 1.84 -12.54 -4.03
CA LEU A 68 1.59 -13.68 -3.15
C LEU A 68 0.28 -13.53 -2.36
N ALA A 69 0.01 -12.34 -1.80
CA ALA A 69 -1.22 -12.09 -1.06
C ALA A 69 -2.46 -12.23 -1.96
N GLN A 70 -2.40 -11.74 -3.20
CA GLN A 70 -3.51 -11.88 -4.15
C GLN A 70 -3.75 -13.33 -4.56
N ILE A 71 -2.69 -14.12 -4.79
CA ILE A 71 -2.82 -15.56 -5.08
C ILE A 71 -3.48 -16.28 -3.91
N LEU A 72 -2.95 -16.11 -2.69
CA LEU A 72 -3.48 -16.78 -1.51
C LEU A 72 -4.92 -16.39 -1.23
N TRP A 73 -5.24 -15.11 -1.37
CA TRP A 73 -6.60 -14.61 -1.20
C TRP A 73 -7.55 -15.13 -2.28
N GLY A 74 -7.12 -15.16 -3.54
CA GLY A 74 -7.89 -15.74 -4.64
C GLY A 74 -8.17 -17.24 -4.44
N LEU A 75 -7.19 -18.02 -4.00
CA LEU A 75 -7.38 -19.43 -3.67
C LEU A 75 -8.35 -19.63 -2.51
N LEU A 76 -8.28 -18.80 -1.46
CA LEU A 76 -9.23 -18.82 -0.36
C LEU A 76 -10.65 -18.50 -0.83
N LEU A 77 -10.81 -17.49 -1.68
CA LEU A 77 -12.10 -17.08 -2.20
C LEU A 77 -12.74 -18.16 -3.09
N LYS A 78 -11.97 -18.89 -3.89
CA LYS A 78 -12.50 -20.04 -4.65
C LYS A 78 -13.17 -21.08 -3.78
N SER A 79 -12.64 -21.32 -2.58
CA SER A 79 -13.21 -22.24 -1.61
C SER A 79 -14.50 -21.71 -0.96
N ILE A 80 -14.83 -20.43 -1.17
CA ILE A 80 -16.01 -19.76 -0.60
C ILE A 80 -16.73 -18.94 -1.70
N PRO A 81 -17.49 -19.61 -2.60
CA PRO A 81 -18.07 -18.97 -3.79
C PRO A 81 -18.98 -17.77 -3.50
N THR A 82 -19.58 -17.71 -2.31
CA THR A 82 -20.40 -16.57 -1.88
C THR A 82 -19.59 -15.30 -1.66
N LEU A 83 -18.33 -15.43 -1.21
CA LEU A 83 -17.41 -14.30 -1.03
C LEU A 83 -16.68 -13.96 -2.32
N GLU A 84 -16.34 -14.95 -3.14
CA GLU A 84 -15.73 -14.73 -4.45
C GLU A 84 -16.56 -13.78 -5.32
N LYS A 85 -17.88 -13.98 -5.35
CA LYS A 85 -18.83 -13.13 -6.09
C LYS A 85 -18.88 -11.68 -5.61
N LEU A 86 -18.37 -11.39 -4.42
CA LEU A 86 -18.30 -10.03 -3.88
C LEU A 86 -17.00 -9.30 -4.25
N HIS A 87 -15.98 -10.02 -4.72
CA HIS A 87 -14.73 -9.40 -5.14
C HIS A 87 -14.94 -8.61 -6.42
N LEU A 88 -14.68 -7.29 -6.39
CA LEU A 88 -15.06 -6.38 -7.48
C LEU A 88 -14.40 -6.74 -8.81
N VAL A 89 -13.17 -7.27 -8.78
CA VAL A 89 -12.46 -7.67 -9.99
C VAL A 89 -12.99 -8.99 -10.55
N TYR A 90 -13.43 -9.92 -9.69
CA TYR A 90 -13.89 -11.24 -10.15
C TYR A 90 -15.31 -11.20 -10.74
N ALA A 91 -15.98 -10.05 -10.65
CA ALA A 91 -17.19 -9.77 -11.43
C ALA A 91 -16.90 -9.63 -12.93
N PHE A 92 -15.65 -9.37 -13.32
CA PHE A 92 -15.24 -9.11 -14.72
C PHE A 92 -14.18 -10.09 -15.23
N TYR A 93 -13.40 -10.72 -14.33
CA TYR A 93 -12.30 -11.61 -14.69
C TYR A 93 -12.38 -12.91 -13.91
N GLU A 94 -11.95 -14.01 -14.55
CA GLU A 94 -11.85 -15.29 -13.86
C GLU A 94 -10.75 -15.26 -12.80
N ASN A 95 -11.07 -15.79 -11.62
CA ASN A 95 -10.12 -16.00 -10.55
C ASN A 95 -9.13 -17.09 -10.97
N THR A 96 -8.01 -16.75 -11.60
CA THR A 96 -6.94 -17.68 -11.95
C THR A 96 -5.65 -17.32 -11.23
N VAL A 97 -4.77 -18.29 -11.02
CA VAL A 97 -3.49 -18.04 -10.33
C VAL A 97 -2.65 -17.03 -11.10
N LEU A 98 -2.58 -17.13 -12.43
CA LEU A 98 -1.84 -16.20 -13.27
C LEU A 98 -2.43 -14.78 -13.21
N PHE A 99 -3.75 -14.65 -13.30
CA PHE A 99 -4.40 -13.35 -13.17
C PHE A 99 -4.12 -12.71 -11.80
N ASN A 100 -4.21 -13.49 -10.73
CA ASN A 100 -3.92 -13.01 -9.38
C ASN A 100 -2.46 -12.63 -9.15
N LEU A 101 -1.52 -13.38 -9.74
CA LEU A 101 -0.10 -13.03 -9.73
C LEU A 101 0.11 -11.62 -10.31
N VAL A 102 -0.44 -11.38 -11.51
CA VAL A 102 -0.30 -10.11 -12.24
C VAL A 102 -1.02 -8.98 -11.51
N LEU A 103 -2.28 -9.18 -11.13
CA LEU A 103 -3.07 -8.19 -10.42
C LEU A 103 -2.40 -7.77 -9.11
N GLY A 104 -1.97 -8.74 -8.30
CA GLY A 104 -1.31 -8.47 -7.02
C GLY A 104 0.04 -7.75 -7.19
N ALA A 105 0.84 -8.15 -8.18
CA ALA A 105 2.10 -7.48 -8.50
C ALA A 105 1.88 -6.03 -8.94
N LEU A 106 0.88 -5.79 -9.81
CA LEU A 106 0.55 -4.45 -10.30
C LEU A 106 -0.01 -3.55 -9.19
N LEU A 107 -0.88 -4.07 -8.33
CA LEU A 107 -1.37 -3.31 -7.18
C LEU A 107 -0.25 -3.01 -6.17
N GLY A 108 0.66 -3.97 -5.94
CA GLY A 108 1.86 -3.75 -5.13
C GLY A 108 2.78 -2.68 -5.72
N LEU A 109 2.97 -2.69 -7.05
CA LEU A 109 3.72 -1.68 -7.78
C LEU A 109 3.05 -0.30 -7.69
N ALA A 110 1.75 -0.23 -7.95
CA ALA A 110 0.96 1.00 -7.88
C ALA A 110 1.02 1.60 -6.47
N TYR A 111 0.88 0.76 -5.45
CA TYR A 111 1.00 1.15 -4.06
C TYR A 111 2.35 1.86 -3.81
N VAL A 112 3.48 1.24 -4.15
CA VAL A 112 4.79 1.82 -3.84
C VAL A 112 5.14 3.02 -4.72
N LEU A 113 4.75 3.01 -6.00
CA LEU A 113 5.00 4.14 -6.90
C LEU A 113 4.32 5.41 -6.41
N PHE A 114 3.08 5.31 -5.95
CA PHE A 114 2.30 6.47 -5.51
C PHE A 114 2.69 6.97 -4.11
N GLU A 115 3.43 6.20 -3.32
CA GLU A 115 4.07 6.72 -2.10
C GLU A 115 5.31 7.61 -2.37
N LEU A 116 5.93 7.51 -3.55
CA LEU A 116 7.16 8.25 -3.87
C LEU A 116 6.95 9.77 -4.00
N PRO A 117 5.93 10.28 -4.73
CA PRO A 117 5.66 11.71 -4.80
C PRO A 117 5.47 12.35 -3.42
N ASN A 118 4.71 11.69 -2.55
CA ASN A 118 4.51 12.15 -1.18
C ASN A 118 5.83 12.24 -0.41
N SER A 119 6.69 11.23 -0.55
CA SER A 119 8.01 11.24 0.08
C SER A 119 8.91 12.36 -0.43
N PHE A 120 8.89 12.61 -1.74
CA PHE A 120 9.57 13.73 -2.35
C PHE A 120 9.10 15.08 -1.79
N ILE A 121 7.78 15.33 -1.77
CA ILE A 121 7.20 16.58 -1.27
C ILE A 121 7.56 16.78 0.22
N LYS A 122 7.50 15.72 1.03
CA LYS A 122 7.91 15.79 2.45
C LYS A 122 9.35 16.28 2.62
N ARG A 123 10.28 15.87 1.74
CA ARG A 123 11.68 16.35 1.78
C ARG A 123 11.79 17.84 1.43
N ARG A 124 11.02 18.33 0.45
CA ARG A 124 10.97 19.77 0.08
C ARG A 124 10.46 20.64 1.23
N LEU A 125 9.53 20.11 2.03
CA LEU A 125 8.97 20.77 3.22
C LEU A 125 9.80 20.59 4.50
N LYS A 126 11.04 20.09 4.39
CA LYS A 126 11.97 19.85 5.51
C LYS A 126 11.44 18.85 6.56
N ILE A 127 10.46 18.02 6.22
CA ILE A 127 9.96 16.95 7.08
C ILE A 127 10.96 15.79 7.02
N LYS A 128 11.50 15.36 8.17
CA LYS A 128 12.46 14.24 8.24
C LYS A 128 11.80 12.90 7.93
N GLU A 129 12.59 11.95 7.43
CA GLU A 129 12.13 10.59 7.15
C GLU A 129 11.63 9.87 8.42
N GLY A 130 10.53 9.12 8.28
CA GLY A 130 9.93 8.39 9.40
C GLY A 130 9.31 9.27 10.49
N LYS A 131 9.34 10.60 10.35
CA LYS A 131 8.70 11.54 11.25
C LYS A 131 7.42 12.11 10.63
N THR A 132 6.39 12.27 11.46
CA THR A 132 5.23 13.09 11.12
C THR A 132 5.69 14.56 11.04
N ALA A 133 5.05 15.36 10.19
CA ALA A 133 5.34 16.79 10.16
C ALA A 133 5.06 17.42 11.54
N GLU A 134 5.98 18.26 12.01
CA GLU A 134 5.86 19.00 13.30
C GLU A 134 5.39 20.45 13.08
N ASN A 135 5.26 20.87 11.81
CA ASN A 135 4.81 22.20 11.40
C ASN A 135 3.31 22.19 11.01
N GLY A 136 2.80 23.30 10.46
CA GLY A 136 1.40 23.45 10.04
C GLY A 136 0.90 22.39 9.04
N TRP A 137 1.79 21.60 8.44
CA TRP A 137 1.46 20.54 7.49
C TRP A 137 1.14 19.18 8.14
N LYS A 138 1.20 19.08 9.48
CA LYS A 138 1.01 17.82 10.22
C LYS A 138 -0.24 17.06 9.79
N TRP A 139 -1.40 17.70 9.84
CA TRP A 139 -2.68 17.06 9.53
C TRP A 139 -2.80 16.69 8.06
N THR A 140 -2.29 17.54 7.17
CA THR A 140 -2.29 17.29 5.72
C THR A 140 -1.52 16.01 5.39
N PHE A 141 -0.30 15.84 5.91
CA PHE A 141 0.49 14.64 5.63
C PHE A 141 -0.01 13.39 6.35
N ILE A 142 -0.67 13.52 7.51
CA ILE A 142 -1.33 12.36 8.13
C ILE A 142 -2.35 11.77 7.16
N TRP A 143 -3.19 12.61 6.54
CA TRP A 143 -4.19 12.15 5.57
C TRP A 143 -3.57 11.67 4.26
N ILE A 144 -2.64 12.44 3.67
CA ILE A 144 -1.96 12.06 2.42
C ILE A 144 -1.27 10.70 2.57
N ASP A 145 -0.58 10.45 3.69
CA ASP A 145 0.11 9.18 3.96
C ASP A 145 -0.85 7.98 4.06
N GLN A 146 -2.16 8.18 4.28
CA GLN A 146 -3.13 7.07 4.29
C GLN A 146 -3.78 6.82 2.93
N ILE A 147 -3.78 7.81 2.02
CA ILE A 147 -4.55 7.76 0.77
C ILE A 147 -3.68 7.70 -0.48
N ASP A 148 -2.41 8.11 -0.43
CA ASP A 148 -1.52 8.22 -1.59
C ASP A 148 -1.43 6.91 -2.38
N SER A 149 -1.08 5.83 -1.69
CA SER A 149 -0.99 4.49 -2.25
C SER A 149 -2.34 3.91 -2.68
N LEU A 150 -3.44 4.27 -2.00
CA LEU A 150 -4.80 3.87 -2.37
C LEU A 150 -5.25 4.53 -3.67
N ILE A 151 -4.90 5.81 -3.88
CA ILE A 151 -5.14 6.51 -5.16
C ILE A 151 -4.42 5.77 -6.28
N GLY A 152 -3.16 5.35 -6.07
CA GLY A 152 -2.42 4.53 -7.02
C GLY A 152 -3.15 3.22 -7.35
N CYS A 153 -3.60 2.49 -6.33
CA CYS A 153 -4.37 1.25 -6.50
C CYS A 153 -5.67 1.48 -7.28
N ILE A 154 -6.42 2.54 -6.97
CA ILE A 154 -7.66 2.89 -7.69
C ILE A 154 -7.39 3.17 -9.16
N ILE A 155 -6.37 4.00 -9.46
CA ILE A 155 -6.00 4.32 -10.84
C ILE A 155 -5.69 3.03 -11.62
N PHE A 156 -4.92 2.12 -11.02
CA PHE A 156 -4.63 0.84 -11.66
C PHE A 156 -5.88 -0.03 -11.84
N LEU A 157 -6.77 -0.11 -10.84
CA LEU A 157 -8.03 -0.85 -10.96
C LEU A 157 -8.95 -0.29 -12.04
N LEU A 158 -8.97 1.02 -12.25
CA LEU A 158 -9.77 1.67 -13.30
C LEU A 158 -9.40 1.23 -14.72
N PHE A 159 -8.17 0.74 -14.94
CA PHE A 159 -7.79 0.15 -16.24
C PHE A 159 -8.38 -1.26 -16.45
N TYR A 160 -8.78 -1.94 -15.38
CA TYR A 160 -9.31 -3.31 -15.44
C TYR A 160 -10.82 -3.34 -15.33
N ILE A 161 -11.39 -2.54 -14.42
CA ILE A 161 -12.81 -2.58 -14.09
C ILE A 161 -13.39 -1.16 -13.98
N PRO A 162 -14.65 -0.96 -14.38
CA PRO A 162 -15.35 0.28 -14.11
C PRO A 162 -15.67 0.38 -12.62
N LEU A 163 -15.03 1.31 -11.91
CA LEU A 163 -15.38 1.63 -10.53
C LEU A 163 -16.33 2.82 -10.48
N SER A 164 -17.42 2.67 -9.73
CA SER A 164 -18.31 3.79 -9.43
C SER A 164 -17.62 4.79 -8.49
N TRP A 165 -18.06 6.05 -8.51
CA TRP A 165 -17.51 7.06 -7.59
C TRP A 165 -17.70 6.68 -6.12
N GLN A 166 -18.79 5.99 -5.77
CA GLN A 166 -19.02 5.47 -4.41
C GLN A 166 -18.01 4.37 -4.05
N GLN A 167 -17.65 3.49 -4.99
CA GLN A 167 -16.64 2.45 -4.75
C GLN A 167 -15.25 3.06 -4.59
N MET A 168 -14.88 4.03 -5.43
CA MET A 168 -13.61 4.74 -5.29
C MET A 168 -13.52 5.47 -3.94
N LEU A 169 -14.55 6.24 -3.58
CA LEU A 169 -14.61 6.93 -2.29
C LEU A 169 -14.62 5.94 -1.12
N GLY A 170 -15.34 4.84 -1.26
CA GLY A 170 -15.38 3.76 -0.27
C GLY A 170 -14.00 3.11 -0.06
N ILE A 171 -13.25 2.85 -1.14
CA ILE A 171 -11.87 2.35 -1.05
C ILE A 171 -10.99 3.33 -0.29
N LEU A 172 -11.07 4.64 -0.62
CA LEU A 172 -10.26 5.66 0.06
C LEU A 172 -10.59 5.73 1.55
N ILE A 173 -11.88 5.82 1.91
CA ILE A 173 -12.30 5.96 3.31
C ILE A 173 -11.98 4.70 4.12
N LEU A 174 -12.38 3.52 3.63
CA LEU A 174 -12.17 2.26 4.34
C LEU A 174 -10.69 1.89 4.38
N GLY A 175 -9.97 2.07 3.28
CA GLY A 175 -8.54 1.84 3.21
C GLY A 175 -7.80 2.76 4.18
N ALA A 176 -8.06 4.06 4.18
CA ALA A 176 -7.41 5.01 5.08
C ALA A 176 -7.71 4.69 6.56
N GLY A 177 -8.98 4.38 6.88
CA GLY A 177 -9.37 3.93 8.22
C GLY A 177 -8.66 2.64 8.64
N THR A 178 -8.52 1.69 7.71
CA THR A 178 -7.81 0.43 7.94
C THR A 178 -6.32 0.65 8.15
N HIS A 179 -5.68 1.52 7.35
CA HIS A 179 -4.27 1.86 7.54
C HIS A 179 -4.02 2.44 8.94
N LEU A 180 -4.88 3.35 9.41
CA LEU A 180 -4.77 3.89 10.78
C LEU A 180 -4.93 2.79 11.84
N GLY A 181 -5.90 1.89 11.67
CA GLY A 181 -6.12 0.75 12.56
C GLY A 181 -4.94 -0.21 12.60
N VAL A 182 -4.43 -0.60 11.43
CA VAL A 182 -3.25 -1.48 11.28
C VAL A 182 -2.01 -0.82 11.88
N ASN A 183 -1.79 0.48 11.65
CA ASN A 183 -0.67 1.21 12.25
C ASN A 183 -0.72 1.19 13.78
N ARG A 184 -1.92 1.30 14.36
CA ARG A 184 -2.16 1.19 15.81
C ARG A 184 -1.82 -0.21 16.33
N LEU A 185 -2.28 -1.26 15.65
CA LEU A 185 -2.00 -2.66 16.01
C LEU A 185 -0.50 -2.96 15.94
N LEU A 186 0.18 -2.50 14.88
CA LEU A 186 1.61 -2.69 14.69
C LEU A 186 2.44 -1.91 15.71
N TYR A 187 1.97 -0.74 16.17
CA TYR A 187 2.57 -0.02 17.29
C TYR A 187 2.49 -0.85 18.58
N TRP A 188 1.33 -1.45 18.88
CA TRP A 188 1.18 -2.33 20.04
C TRP A 188 2.04 -3.60 19.94
N ALA A 189 2.19 -4.15 18.74
CA ALA A 189 3.11 -5.26 18.47
C ALA A 189 4.60 -4.86 18.51
N LYS A 190 4.95 -3.60 18.83
CA LYS A 190 6.31 -3.03 18.80
C LYS A 190 6.98 -3.10 17.42
N LEU A 191 6.21 -3.35 16.38
CA LEU A 191 6.63 -3.33 14.99
C LEU A 191 6.58 -1.91 14.41
N ARG A 192 6.13 -0.89 15.13
CA ARG A 192 6.21 0.51 14.70
C ARG A 192 6.53 1.42 15.89
N LYS A 193 7.40 2.43 15.69
CA LYS A 193 7.79 3.39 16.75
C LYS A 193 6.81 4.55 16.92
N ASN A 194 6.02 4.87 15.88
CA ASN A 194 5.03 5.95 15.90
C ASN A 194 3.60 5.39 15.90
N ARG A 195 2.72 6.09 16.62
CA ARG A 195 1.33 5.69 16.90
C ARG A 195 0.35 5.94 15.74
N MET A 196 0.79 6.69 14.72
CA MET A 196 0.05 7.04 13.50
C MET A 196 0.91 6.77 12.27
#